data_AF-A0A497LI64-F1
#
_entry.id   AF-A0A497LI64-F1
#
_cell.length_a   1.000
_cell.length_b   1.000
_cell.length_c   1.000
_cell.angle_alpha   90.00
_cell.angle_beta   90.00
_cell.angle_gamma   90.00
#
_symmetry.space_group_name_H-M   'P 1'
#
loop_
_entity.id
_entity.type
_entity.pdbx_description
1 polymer ?
#
loop_
_entity_poly.entity_id
_entity_poly.type
_entity_poly.pdbx_seq_one_letter_code
_entity_poly.pdbx_strand_id
1 'polypeptide(L)' 'MSKVTLETIYEEVKSISDRLRLFEDLIEEIIVRDLPRVKLGEKEIKAIRVAIQEMKKGNYVKLEALET' A
#
# COMPACT_ATOMS: atom_id res chain seq x y z
N MET A 1 32.37 -22.08 13.11
CA MET A 1 30.94 -21.69 13.19
C MET A 1 30.90 -20.18 13.07
N SER A 2 30.26 -19.63 12.03
CA SER A 2 30.08 -18.17 11.98
C SER A 2 29.23 -17.77 13.18
N LYS A 3 29.70 -16.79 13.94
CA LYS A 3 29.00 -16.31 15.13
C LYS A 3 27.79 -15.51 14.63
N VAL A 4 26.58 -16.03 14.84
CA VAL A 4 25.36 -15.28 14.54
C VAL A 4 25.35 -14.03 15.41
N THR A 5 25.30 -12.86 14.79
CA THR A 5 25.23 -11.57 15.48
C THR A 5 23.87 -10.92 15.28
N LEU A 6 23.54 -9.93 16.11
CA LEU A 6 22.31 -9.14 15.98
C LEU A 6 22.22 -8.47 14.61
N GLU A 7 23.35 -8.01 14.07
CA GLU A 7 23.45 -7.41 12.74
C GLU A 7 23.08 -8.43 11.64
N THR A 8 23.52 -9.68 11.79
CA THR A 8 23.15 -10.74 10.83
C THR A 8 21.65 -11.03 10.87
N ILE A 9 21.04 -11.05 12.05
CA ILE A 9 19.59 -11.22 12.20
C ILE A 9 18.84 -10.03 11.61
N TYR A 10 19.31 -8.81 11.87
CA TYR A 10 18.70 -7.59 11.35
C TYR A 10 18.69 -7.54 9.83
N GLU A 11 19.82 -7.85 9.18
CA GLU A 11 19.89 -7.85 7.71
C GLU A 11 18.96 -8.91 7.08
N GLU A 12 18.83 -10.08 7.69
CA GLU A 12 17.87 -11.10 7.24
C GLU A 12 16.42 -10.62 7.37
N VAL A 13 16.05 -10.02 8.51
CA VAL A 13 14.71 -9.46 8.71
C VAL A 13 14.42 -8.34 7.71
N LYS A 14 15.40 -7.47 7.47
CA LYS A 14 15.29 -6.39 6.48
C LYS A 14 15.09 -6.96 5.07
N SER A 15 15.88 -7.96 4.68
CA SER A 15 15.74 -8.65 3.39
C SER A 15 14.36 -9.28 3.21
N ILE A 16 13.83 -9.93 4.25
CA ILE A 16 12.47 -10.48 4.24
C ILE A 16 11.43 -9.37 4.06
N SER A 17 11.56 -8.26 4.80
CA SER A 17 10.66 -7.11 4.66
C SER A 17 10.67 -6.55 3.24
N ASP A 18 11.84 -6.41 2.62
CA ASP A 18 11.95 -5.90 1.26
C ASP A 18 11.30 -6.86 0.25
N ARG A 19 11.46 -8.17 0.44
CA ARG A 19 10.76 -9.18 -0.39
C ARG A 19 9.25 -9.15 -0.20
N LEU A 20 8.76 -8.90 1.01
CA LEU A 20 7.33 -8.75 1.28
C LEU A 20 6.73 -7.54 0.55
N ARG A 21 7.45 -6.42 0.48
CA ARG A 21 7.01 -5.25 -0.32
C ARG A 21 6.85 -5.59 -1.80
N LEU A 22 7.79 -6.35 -2.37
CA LEU A 22 7.67 -6.80 -3.76
C LEU A 22 6.45 -7.71 -3.98
N PHE A 23 6.09 -8.53 -2.99
CA PHE A 23 4.87 -9.33 -3.06
C PHE A 23 3.61 -8.47 -2.97
N GLU A 24 3.61 -7.44 -2.12
CA GLU A 24 2.51 -6.48 -2.01
C GLU A 24 2.26 -5.77 -3.34
N ASP A 25 3.31 -5.25 -3.98
CA ASP A 25 3.23 -4.60 -5.30
C ASP A 25 2.66 -5.55 -6.36
N LEU A 26 3.10 -6.81 -6.37
CA LEU A 26 2.63 -7.82 -7.32
C LEU A 26 1.15 -8.18 -7.09
N ILE A 27 0.73 -8.30 -5.83
CA ILE A 27 -0.67 -8.57 -5.49
C ILE A 27 -1.54 -7.38 -5.92
N GLU A 28 -1.11 -6.15 -5.65
CA GLU A 28 -1.82 -4.94 -6.09
C GLU A 28 -1.97 -4.93 -7.61
N GLU A 29 -0.91 -5.26 -8.36
CA GLU A 29 -0.97 -5.31 -9.81
C GLU A 29 -1.98 -6.35 -10.33
N ILE A 30 -2.02 -7.55 -9.73
CA ILE A 30 -2.99 -8.60 -10.08
C ILE A 30 -4.41 -8.10 -9.82
N ILE A 31 -4.67 -7.54 -8.64
CA ILE A 31 -5.98 -7.01 -8.27
C ILE A 31 -6.42 -5.95 -9.28
N VAL A 32 -5.54 -4.98 -9.57
CA VAL A 32 -5.85 -3.88 -10.51
C VAL A 32 -6.10 -4.39 -11.94
N ARG A 33 -5.39 -5.43 -12.38
CA ARG A 33 -5.59 -6.03 -13.71
C ARG A 33 -6.97 -6.69 -13.84
N ASP A 34 -7.48 -7.28 -12.78
CA ASP A 34 -8.79 -7.94 -12.75
C ASP A 34 -9.95 -6.98 -12.52
N LEU A 35 -9.68 -5.72 -12.13
CA LEU A 35 -10.73 -4.73 -11.96
C LEU A 35 -11.37 -4.36 -13.30
N PRO A 36 -12.72 -4.23 -13.35
CA PRO A 36 -13.41 -3.76 -14.54
C PRO A 36 -12.88 -2.39 -14.97
N ARG A 37 -12.43 -2.29 -16.22
CA ARG A 37 -12.04 -1.01 -16.83
C ARG A 37 -13.28 -0.18 -17.11
N VAL A 38 -13.74 0.56 -16.12
CA VAL A 38 -14.84 1.52 -16.25
C VAL A 38 -14.32 2.86 -16.76
N LYS A 39 -15.03 3.44 -17.74
CA LYS A 39 -14.76 4.83 -18.13
C LYS A 39 -15.31 5.74 -17.05
N LEU A 40 -14.41 6.34 -16.27
CA LEU A 40 -14.75 7.39 -15.31
C LEU A 40 -14.95 8.72 -16.06
N GLY A 41 -15.97 9.47 -15.68
CA GLY A 41 -16.17 10.84 -16.14
C GLY A 41 -15.17 11.82 -15.51
N GLU A 42 -15.01 13.00 -16.11
CA GLU A 42 -14.08 14.03 -15.61
C GLU A 42 -14.35 14.44 -14.15
N LYS A 43 -15.63 14.49 -13.76
CA LYS A 43 -16.03 14.82 -12.38
C LYS A 43 -15.59 13.76 -11.38
N GLU A 44 -15.73 12.48 -11.73
CA GLU A 44 -15.35 11.35 -10.88
C GLU A 44 -13.82 11.29 -10.73
N ILE A 45 -13.09 11.46 -11.83
CA ILE A 45 -11.62 11.56 -11.82
C ILE A 45 -11.17 12.72 -10.93
N LYS A 46 -11.83 13.88 -11.03
CA LYS A 46 -11.51 15.04 -10.19
C LYS A 46 -11.78 14.75 -8.72
N ALA A 47 -12.89 14.10 -8.38
CA ALA A 47 -13.22 13.73 -7.01
C ALA A 47 -12.18 12.77 -6.42
N ILE A 48 -11.78 11.73 -7.17
CA ILE A 48 -10.71 10.80 -6.76
C ILE A 48 -9.39 11.55 -6.52
N ARG A 49 -9.00 12.45 -7.42
CA ARG A 49 -7.78 13.25 -7.25
C ARG A 49 -7.81 14.11 -5.99
N VAL A 50 -8.95 14.74 -5.71
CA VAL A 50 -9.12 15.56 -4.49
C VAL A 50 -9.03 14.66 -3.25
N ALA A 51 -9.71 13.51 -3.24
CA ALA A 51 -9.64 12.57 -2.13
C ALA A 51 -8.20 12.11 -1.84
N ILE A 52 -7.43 11.78 -2.87
CA ILE A 52 -6.01 11.42 -2.73
C ILE A 52 -5.19 12.57 -2.12
N GLN A 53 -5.45 13.81 -2.52
CA GLN A 53 -4.74 14.98 -1.96
C GLN A 53 -5.09 15.20 -0.49
N GLU A 54 -6.35 15.06 -0.10
CA GLU A 54 -6.78 15.21 1.29
C GLU A 54 -6.21 14.08 2.17
N MET A 55 -6.19 12.84 1.69
CA MET A 55 -5.49 11.73 2.37
C MET A 55 -4.01 12.04 2.62
N LYS A 56 -3.29 12.55 1.59
CA LYS A 56 -1.87 12.93 1.72
C LYS A 56 -1.64 14.07 2.71
N LYS A 57 -2.62 14.97 2.90
CA LYS A 57 -2.57 16.04 3.91
C LYS A 57 -2.91 15.56 5.32
N GLY A 58 -3.31 14.30 5.49
CA GLY A 58 -3.76 13.77 6.78
C GLY A 58 -5.25 13.98 7.06
N ASN A 59 -6.01 14.51 6.09
CA ASN A 59 -7.45 14.73 6.22
C ASN A 59 -8.20 13.45 5.82
N TYR A 60 -8.08 12.41 6.65
CA TYR A 60 -8.80 11.16 6.51
C TYR A 60 -9.29 10.66 7.86
N VAL A 61 -10.34 9.84 7.84
CA VAL A 61 -10.82 9.11 9.01
C VAL A 61 -10.51 7.65 8.84
N LYS A 62 -10.13 6.97 9.92
CA LYS A 62 -9.94 5.52 9.89
C LYS A 62 -11.30 4.82 9.92
N LEU A 63 -11.38 3.63 9.35
CA LEU A 63 -12.63 2.87 9.25
C LEU A 63 -13.23 2.57 10.64
N GLU A 64 -12.38 2.33 11.65
CA GLU A 64 -12.82 2.07 13.03
C GLU A 64 -13.50 3.27 13.68
N ALA A 65 -13.27 4.49 13.17
CA ALA A 65 -13.95 5.70 13.62
C ALA A 65 -15.32 5.92 12.94
N LEU A 66 -15.65 5.11 11.92
CA LEU A 66 -16.90 5.18 11.18
C LEU A 66 -17.94 4.13 11.63
N GLU A 67 -17.54 3.12 12.41
CA GLU A 67 -18.45 2.14 13.03
C GLU A 67 -19.16 2.74 14.25
N THR A 68 -20.06 3.69 14.02
CA THR A 68 -20.97 4.25 15.04
C THR A 68 -22.30 3.53 15.05
#